data_AF-A0A950VL65-F1
#
_entry.id   AF-A0A950VL65-F1
#
_cell.length_a   1.000
_cell.length_b   1.000
_cell.length_c   1.000
_cell.angle_alpha   90.00
_cell.angle_beta   90.00
_cell.angle_gamma   90.00
#
_symmetry.space_group_name_H-M   'P 1'
#
loop_
_entity.id
_entity.type
_entity.pdbx_description
1 polymer ?
#
loop_
_entity_poly.entity_id
_entity_poly.type
_entity_poly.pdbx_seq_one_letter_code
_entity_poly.pdbx_strand_id
1 'polypeptide(L)'
;EPGNRLTPTLLGERALEMAKAAGLDAEVIDRAKLEEMGAGALLGVARGSDEPPVMIVMRYRSGRQGGPTLALVGKGVTFDSGGLSLKPTDGMVDMKCDMAGAATVLAAIQAIAELQIPINVVGVLPLVENLPSGRAMKLGDVLRTRSGKTIEVLNTDAEGRLILADALTYAVDQKATHLVDLATLTGACMVALGTEVAGLMSNHPSWSDQVLSATARAGERAWPLPMFPLYDPLIKSHVADMKNTGGTRYGGAITAAKLLEQFVGQVPWAHLDIAGPAWAEDESPTRDPGGTGSFVRTLVELARGYSS
;
A
#
# COMPACT_ATOMS: atom_id res chain seq x y z
N GLU A 1 -8.92 6.84 -12.88
CA GLU A 1 -8.82 7.96 -13.85
C GLU A 1 -7.46 7.93 -14.55
N PRO A 2 -7.25 8.64 -15.67
CA PRO A 2 -5.94 8.75 -16.31
C PRO A 2 -4.91 9.45 -15.42
N GLY A 3 -3.63 9.03 -15.49
CA GLY A 3 -2.55 9.55 -14.64
C GLY A 3 -2.30 11.06 -14.78
N ASN A 4 -2.44 11.61 -15.99
CA ASN A 4 -2.30 13.05 -16.23
C ASN A 4 -3.45 13.91 -15.65
N ARG A 5 -4.53 13.28 -15.15
CA ARG A 5 -5.66 13.98 -14.53
C ARG A 5 -5.70 13.76 -13.03
N LEU A 6 -5.41 12.54 -12.55
CA LEU A 6 -5.46 12.21 -11.14
C LEU A 6 -4.04 12.10 -10.57
N THR A 7 -3.48 13.26 -10.23
CA THR A 7 -2.14 13.37 -9.63
C THR A 7 -2.20 13.12 -8.10
N PRO A 8 -1.05 12.90 -7.43
CA PRO A 8 -0.96 12.81 -5.97
C PRO A 8 -1.59 14.02 -5.27
N THR A 9 -1.29 15.25 -5.73
CA THR A 9 -1.83 16.47 -5.10
C THR A 9 -3.35 16.56 -5.26
N LEU A 10 -3.88 16.32 -6.46
CA LEU A 10 -5.33 16.35 -6.71
C LEU A 10 -6.05 15.24 -5.93
N LEU A 11 -5.48 14.04 -5.84
CA LEU A 11 -6.06 12.97 -5.02
C LEU A 11 -6.06 13.35 -3.54
N GLY A 12 -5.02 14.04 -3.05
CA GLY A 12 -4.98 14.63 -1.71
C GLY A 12 -6.09 15.64 -1.46
N GLU A 13 -6.30 16.58 -2.38
CA GLU A 13 -7.38 17.58 -2.31
C GLU A 13 -8.76 16.91 -2.25
N ARG A 14 -9.03 15.97 -3.17
CA ARG A 14 -10.31 15.24 -3.21
C ARG A 14 -10.54 14.39 -1.96
N ALA A 15 -9.48 13.84 -1.37
CA ALA A 15 -9.58 13.11 -0.11
C ALA A 15 -9.99 14.02 1.05
N LEU A 16 -9.49 15.26 1.11
CA LEU A 16 -9.92 16.25 2.12
C LEU A 16 -11.38 16.65 1.93
N GLU A 17 -11.82 16.85 0.69
CA GLU A 17 -13.23 17.16 0.37
C GLU A 17 -14.16 16.02 0.78
N MET A 18 -13.80 14.78 0.41
CA MET A 18 -14.54 13.58 0.82
C MET A 18 -14.58 13.45 2.34
N ALA A 19 -13.44 13.61 3.02
CA ALA A 19 -13.37 13.49 4.47
C ALA A 19 -14.27 14.50 5.17
N LYS A 20 -14.29 15.75 4.70
CA LYS A 20 -15.21 16.78 5.20
C LYS A 20 -16.67 16.39 5.02
N ALA A 21 -17.04 15.83 3.87
CA ALA A 21 -18.41 15.38 3.61
C ALA A 21 -18.82 14.18 4.48
N ALA A 22 -17.89 13.26 4.74
CA ALA A 22 -18.11 12.05 5.54
C ALA A 22 -17.93 12.28 7.06
N GLY A 23 -17.54 13.48 7.50
CA GLY A 23 -17.29 13.79 8.93
C GLY A 23 -16.02 13.14 9.49
N LEU A 24 -15.03 12.90 8.64
CA LEU A 24 -13.73 12.34 8.98
C LEU A 24 -12.71 13.43 9.35
N ASP A 25 -11.81 13.11 10.28
CA ASP A 25 -10.59 13.91 10.52
C ASP A 25 -9.55 13.51 9.45
N ALA A 26 -9.02 14.47 8.70
CA ALA A 26 -8.07 14.20 7.63
C ALA A 26 -7.02 15.31 7.47
N GLU A 27 -5.82 14.91 7.11
CA GLU A 27 -4.70 15.80 6.78
C GLU A 27 -3.97 15.29 5.53
N VAL A 28 -3.36 16.23 4.79
CA VAL A 28 -2.44 15.94 3.69
C VAL A 28 -1.06 16.43 4.10
N ILE A 29 -0.13 15.49 4.27
CA ILE A 29 1.26 15.76 4.59
C ILE A 29 1.99 16.05 3.29
N ASP A 30 2.50 17.27 3.14
CA ASP A 30 3.21 17.72 1.95
C ASP A 30 4.70 17.29 1.94
N ARG A 31 5.40 17.61 0.84
CA ARG A 31 6.84 17.34 0.69
C ARG A 31 7.68 17.87 1.86
N ALA A 32 7.44 19.11 2.30
CA ALA A 32 8.26 19.72 3.34
C ALA A 32 8.11 18.96 4.67
N LYS A 33 6.88 18.55 5.00
CA LYS A 33 6.63 17.75 6.20
C LYS A 33 7.16 16.32 6.07
N LEU A 34 7.09 15.73 4.88
CA LEU A 34 7.71 14.43 4.57
C LEU A 34 9.24 14.46 4.77
N GLU A 35 9.90 15.55 4.38
CA GLU A 35 11.33 15.76 4.61
C GLU A 35 11.66 15.90 6.10
N GLU A 36 10.91 16.74 6.82
CA GLU A 36 11.08 16.96 8.28
C GLU A 36 10.93 15.65 9.07
N MET A 37 9.95 14.83 8.67
CA MET A 37 9.62 13.58 9.35
C MET A 37 10.49 12.39 8.89
N GLY A 38 11.45 12.63 7.99
CA GLY A 38 12.43 11.62 7.55
C GLY A 38 11.87 10.52 6.66
N ALA A 39 10.80 10.78 5.88
CA ALA A 39 10.20 9.81 4.95
C ALA A 39 11.04 9.64 3.66
N GLY A 40 12.31 9.29 3.83
CA GLY A 40 13.30 9.31 2.75
C GLY A 40 13.11 8.22 1.69
N ALA A 41 12.41 7.12 1.98
CA ALA A 41 12.10 6.12 0.97
C ALA A 41 10.99 6.61 0.04
N LEU A 42 9.93 7.21 0.58
CA LEU A 42 8.86 7.85 -0.19
C LEU A 42 9.42 9.00 -1.05
N LEU A 43 10.19 9.90 -0.44
CA LEU A 43 10.84 11.01 -1.15
C LEU A 43 11.82 10.52 -2.23
N GLY A 44 12.49 9.40 -1.98
CA GLY A 44 13.39 8.75 -2.92
C GLY A 44 12.71 8.30 -4.21
N VAL A 45 11.47 7.80 -4.12
CA VAL A 45 10.66 7.47 -5.30
C VAL A 45 10.20 8.74 -6.01
N ALA A 46 9.61 9.67 -5.26
CA ALA A 46 8.95 10.85 -5.80
C ALA A 46 9.88 11.82 -6.55
N ARG A 47 11.18 11.85 -6.22
CA ARG A 47 12.15 12.80 -6.80
C ARG A 47 12.32 12.65 -8.32
N GLY A 48 11.85 11.54 -8.90
CA GLY A 48 11.82 11.31 -10.34
C GLY A 48 10.82 12.20 -11.09
N SER A 49 9.70 12.57 -10.45
CA SER A 49 8.66 13.42 -11.04
C SER A 49 8.80 14.90 -10.63
N ASP A 50 8.20 15.79 -11.43
CA ASP A 50 7.95 17.18 -11.06
C ASP A 50 6.69 17.33 -10.21
N GLU A 51 5.78 16.35 -10.26
CA GLU A 51 4.58 16.32 -9.44
C GLU A 51 4.93 16.06 -7.95
N PRO A 52 4.49 16.92 -7.02
CA PRO A 52 4.83 16.78 -5.61
C PRO A 52 4.25 15.50 -4.97
N PRO A 53 5.02 14.80 -4.12
CA PRO A 53 4.47 13.72 -3.31
C PRO A 53 3.61 14.28 -2.18
N VAL A 54 2.64 13.48 -1.76
CA VAL A 54 1.87 13.74 -0.55
C VAL A 54 1.62 12.45 0.22
N MET A 55 1.33 12.54 1.52
CA MET A 55 0.78 11.41 2.28
C MET A 55 -0.55 11.83 2.89
N ILE A 56 -1.63 11.17 2.49
CA ILE A 56 -2.95 11.40 3.07
C ILE A 56 -3.06 10.59 4.35
N VAL A 57 -3.55 11.22 5.41
CA VAL A 57 -3.87 10.55 6.67
C VAL A 57 -5.31 10.85 7.04
N MET A 58 -6.11 9.81 7.26
CA MET A 58 -7.51 9.93 7.68
C MET A 58 -7.72 9.21 9.00
N ARG A 59 -8.58 9.75 9.85
CA ARG A 59 -8.86 9.22 11.18
C ARG A 59 -10.36 9.20 11.40
N TYR A 60 -10.86 8.03 11.77
CA TYR A 60 -12.21 7.81 12.21
C TYR A 60 -12.18 7.29 13.64
N ARG A 61 -12.78 8.04 14.58
CA ARG A 61 -12.69 7.79 16.03
C ARG A 61 -14.07 7.51 16.60
N SER A 62 -14.66 6.37 16.25
CA SER A 62 -15.98 5.94 16.73
C SER A 62 -15.91 4.75 17.69
N GLY A 63 -14.72 4.22 17.93
CA GLY A 63 -14.49 3.16 18.91
C GLY A 63 -14.27 3.71 20.32
N ARG A 64 -14.04 2.80 21.28
CA ARG A 64 -13.68 3.18 22.65
C ARG A 64 -12.36 3.95 22.66
N GLN A 65 -12.28 5.03 23.44
CA GLN A 65 -11.03 5.75 23.67
C GLN A 65 -9.98 4.80 24.28
N GLY A 66 -8.76 4.80 23.72
CA GLY A 66 -7.70 3.86 24.11
C GLY A 66 -8.01 2.40 23.79
N GLY A 67 -9.08 2.13 23.05
CA GLY A 67 -9.40 0.82 22.53
C GLY A 67 -8.55 0.47 21.30
N PRO A 68 -8.84 -0.68 20.69
CA PRO A 68 -8.16 -1.11 19.48
C PRO A 68 -8.26 -0.09 18.34
N THR A 69 -7.21 0.01 17.53
CA THR A 69 -7.13 0.90 16.37
C THR A 69 -6.65 0.11 15.16
N LEU A 70 -7.52 -0.02 14.16
CA LEU A 70 -7.21 -0.67 12.89
C LEU A 70 -6.55 0.36 11.95
N ALA A 71 -5.34 0.08 11.50
CA ALA A 71 -4.69 0.86 10.46
C ALA A 71 -4.85 0.21 9.09
N LEU A 72 -5.27 1.02 8.13
CA LEU A 72 -5.44 0.67 6.73
C LEU A 72 -4.42 1.48 5.92
N VAL A 73 -3.51 0.81 5.22
CA VAL A 73 -2.43 1.46 4.47
C VAL A 73 -2.53 1.09 2.99
N GLY A 74 -2.47 2.07 2.09
CA GLY A 74 -2.70 1.82 0.67
C GLY A 74 -1.60 2.39 -0.23
N LYS A 75 -0.95 1.55 -1.04
CA LYS A 75 0.01 2.00 -2.06
C LYS A 75 -0.68 2.96 -3.05
N GLY A 76 -0.12 4.15 -3.23
CA GLY A 76 -0.67 5.20 -4.07
C GLY A 76 0.28 5.70 -5.15
N VAL A 77 0.77 4.83 -6.02
CA VAL A 77 1.56 5.29 -7.17
C VAL A 77 0.60 5.70 -8.29
N THR A 78 0.38 7.00 -8.48
CA THR A 78 -0.64 7.50 -9.43
C THR A 78 -0.26 7.22 -10.89
N PHE A 79 1.03 7.06 -11.16
CA PHE A 79 1.54 6.46 -12.38
C PHE A 79 2.92 5.85 -12.16
N ASP A 80 3.11 4.63 -12.65
CA ASP A 80 4.37 3.89 -12.53
C ASP A 80 4.96 3.54 -13.90
N SER A 81 6.05 4.21 -14.27
CA SER A 81 6.83 3.82 -15.45
C SER A 81 7.98 2.86 -15.11
N GLY A 82 8.19 2.56 -13.82
CA GLY A 82 9.33 1.84 -13.28
C GLY A 82 10.58 2.69 -13.00
N GLY A 83 10.51 4.01 -13.22
CA GLY A 83 11.68 4.89 -13.06
C GLY A 83 12.79 4.58 -14.07
N LEU A 84 14.04 4.46 -13.60
CA LEU A 84 15.19 4.11 -14.45
C LEU A 84 15.23 2.62 -14.85
N SER A 85 14.64 1.76 -14.04
CA SER A 85 14.26 0.38 -14.38
C SER A 85 12.98 0.39 -15.22
N LEU A 86 13.04 1.07 -16.36
CA LEU A 86 11.88 1.41 -17.19
C LEU A 86 11.09 0.16 -17.62
N LYS A 87 9.77 0.19 -17.41
CA LYS A 87 8.88 -0.88 -17.88
C LYS A 87 8.87 -0.95 -19.42
N PRO A 88 8.71 -2.15 -20.00
CA PRO A 88 8.30 -2.29 -21.39
C PRO A 88 6.94 -1.62 -21.64
N THR A 89 6.67 -1.19 -22.87
CA THR A 89 5.42 -0.51 -23.26
C THR A 89 4.18 -1.25 -22.77
N ASP A 90 4.08 -2.55 -23.04
CA ASP A 90 2.91 -3.36 -22.68
C ASP A 90 2.69 -3.45 -21.16
N GLY A 91 3.77 -3.41 -20.38
CA GLY A 91 3.71 -3.41 -18.92
C GLY A 91 3.36 -2.05 -18.31
N MET A 92 3.28 -0.97 -19.12
CA MET A 92 3.10 0.39 -18.65
C MET A 92 1.68 0.94 -18.89
N VAL A 93 0.95 0.41 -19.88
CA VAL A 93 -0.35 0.96 -20.35
C VAL A 93 -1.36 1.13 -19.22
N ASP A 94 -1.43 0.15 -18.32
CA ASP A 94 -2.42 0.13 -17.24
C ASP A 94 -1.91 0.72 -15.92
N MET A 95 -0.66 1.20 -15.85
CA MET A 95 -0.03 1.66 -14.60
C MET A 95 -0.62 2.94 -13.99
N LYS A 96 -1.66 3.52 -14.61
CA LYS A 96 -2.58 4.45 -13.92
C LYS A 96 -3.35 3.78 -12.77
N CYS A 97 -3.43 2.44 -12.74
CA CYS A 97 -4.09 1.67 -11.70
C CYS A 97 -3.18 1.38 -10.49
N ASP A 98 -1.91 1.80 -10.52
CA ASP A 98 -0.92 1.45 -9.49
C ASP A 98 -1.09 2.19 -8.15
N MET A 99 -2.21 2.91 -8.04
CA MET A 99 -2.75 3.57 -6.87
C MET A 99 -4.00 2.88 -6.30
N ALA A 100 -4.36 1.69 -6.80
CA ALA A 100 -5.56 0.98 -6.39
C ALA A 100 -5.57 0.66 -4.88
N GLY A 101 -4.41 0.39 -4.27
CA GLY A 101 -4.30 0.20 -2.82
C GLY A 101 -4.78 1.43 -2.05
N ALA A 102 -4.29 2.61 -2.43
CA ALA A 102 -4.73 3.90 -1.89
C ALA A 102 -6.22 4.14 -2.16
N ALA A 103 -6.69 3.92 -3.38
CA ALA A 103 -8.11 4.10 -3.74
C ALA A 103 -9.04 3.22 -2.89
N THR A 104 -8.67 1.94 -2.69
CA THR A 104 -9.43 0.99 -1.87
C THR A 104 -9.47 1.43 -0.41
N VAL A 105 -8.35 1.88 0.17
CA VAL A 105 -8.32 2.38 1.55
C VAL A 105 -9.15 3.66 1.70
N LEU A 106 -9.06 4.58 0.74
CA LEU A 106 -9.83 5.83 0.72
C LEU A 106 -11.34 5.54 0.76
N ALA A 107 -11.80 4.68 -0.15
CA ALA A 107 -13.21 4.29 -0.24
C ALA A 107 -13.68 3.46 0.98
N ALA A 108 -12.83 2.58 1.51
CA ALA A 108 -13.19 1.78 2.68
C ALA A 108 -13.40 2.65 3.92
N ILE A 109 -12.53 3.63 4.18
CA ILE A 109 -12.67 4.51 5.34
C ILE A 109 -13.90 5.40 5.22
N GLN A 110 -14.17 5.92 4.01
CA GLN A 110 -15.42 6.62 3.73
C GLN A 110 -16.64 5.75 4.08
N ALA A 111 -16.69 4.52 3.55
CA ALA A 111 -17.80 3.60 3.80
C ALA A 111 -17.93 3.23 5.29
N ILE A 112 -16.80 3.02 5.99
CA ILE A 112 -16.78 2.74 7.43
C ILE A 112 -17.43 3.88 8.22
N ALA A 113 -17.13 5.13 7.86
CA ALA A 113 -17.68 6.32 8.51
C ALA A 113 -19.16 6.52 8.20
N GLU A 114 -19.56 6.39 6.94
CA GLU A 114 -20.95 6.50 6.50
C GLU A 114 -21.85 5.42 7.11
N LEU A 115 -21.31 4.20 7.30
CA LEU A 115 -21.97 3.09 7.98
C LEU A 115 -21.90 3.19 9.51
N GLN A 116 -21.22 4.21 10.05
CA GLN A 116 -21.08 4.47 11.48
C GLN A 116 -20.59 3.27 12.29
N ILE A 117 -19.65 2.48 11.73
CA ILE A 117 -19.13 1.29 12.43
C ILE A 117 -18.42 1.75 13.72
N PRO A 118 -18.64 1.15 14.90
CA PRO A 118 -18.13 1.68 16.17
C PRO A 118 -16.67 1.22 16.43
N ILE A 119 -15.73 1.74 15.64
CA ILE A 119 -14.31 1.35 15.63
C ILE A 119 -13.41 2.58 15.48
N ASN A 120 -12.16 2.49 15.96
CA ASN A 120 -11.11 3.45 15.62
C ASN A 120 -10.34 2.97 14.39
N VAL A 121 -10.27 3.80 13.36
CA VAL A 121 -9.55 3.50 12.11
C VAL A 121 -8.62 4.65 11.75
N VAL A 122 -7.41 4.31 11.29
CA VAL A 122 -6.49 5.26 10.66
C VAL A 122 -6.17 4.80 9.24
N GLY A 123 -6.35 5.68 8.26
CA GLY A 123 -5.93 5.49 6.88
C GLY A 123 -4.62 6.19 6.61
N VAL A 124 -3.66 5.52 5.98
CA VAL A 124 -2.39 6.13 5.53
C VAL A 124 -2.14 5.81 4.06
N LEU A 125 -2.05 6.84 3.23
CA LEU A 125 -1.97 6.69 1.78
C LEU A 125 -0.77 7.50 1.26
N PRO A 126 0.42 6.89 1.11
CA PRO A 126 1.55 7.53 0.45
C PRO A 126 1.29 7.66 -1.05
N LEU A 127 1.31 8.89 -1.57
CA LEU A 127 1.03 9.19 -2.97
C LEU A 127 2.25 9.77 -3.68
N VAL A 128 2.63 9.15 -4.80
CA VAL A 128 3.78 9.57 -5.64
C VAL A 128 3.51 9.23 -7.12
N GLU A 129 4.32 9.78 -8.02
CA GLU A 129 4.58 9.17 -9.32
C GLU A 129 5.98 8.53 -9.32
N ASN A 130 6.17 7.48 -10.11
CA ASN A 130 7.48 6.86 -10.34
C ASN A 130 7.91 7.01 -11.80
N LEU A 131 8.71 8.05 -12.08
CA LEU A 131 9.09 8.46 -13.44
C LEU A 131 10.62 8.57 -13.60
N PRO A 132 11.17 8.28 -14.80
CA PRO A 132 12.57 8.56 -15.11
C PRO A 132 12.78 10.06 -15.29
N SER A 133 13.88 10.56 -14.71
CA SER A 133 14.38 11.91 -14.99
C SER A 133 15.86 11.98 -14.59
N GLY A 134 16.50 13.12 -14.87
CA GLY A 134 17.87 13.38 -14.41
C GLY A 134 18.01 13.42 -12.88
N ARG A 135 16.90 13.45 -12.11
CA ARG A 135 16.90 13.44 -10.64
C ARG A 135 16.44 12.11 -10.04
N ALA A 136 15.98 11.15 -10.84
CA ALA A 136 15.38 9.91 -10.36
C ALA A 136 16.31 9.11 -9.43
N MET A 137 15.73 8.24 -8.59
CA MET A 137 16.51 7.23 -7.86
C MET A 137 17.25 6.31 -8.82
N LYS A 138 18.48 5.93 -8.45
CA LYS A 138 19.37 5.10 -9.26
C LYS A 138 19.57 3.75 -8.61
N LEU A 139 19.91 2.75 -9.41
CA LEU A 139 20.37 1.47 -8.89
C LEU A 139 21.67 1.68 -8.11
N GLY A 140 21.76 1.10 -6.92
CA GLY A 140 22.82 1.29 -5.95
C GLY A 140 22.61 2.46 -4.97
N ASP A 141 21.59 3.31 -5.15
CA ASP A 141 21.27 4.33 -4.15
C ASP A 141 20.83 3.66 -2.84
N VAL A 142 21.24 4.22 -1.70
CA VAL A 142 20.79 3.78 -0.37
C VAL A 142 19.86 4.84 0.21
N LEU A 143 18.61 4.47 0.43
CA LEU A 143 17.58 5.35 1.00
C LEU A 143 17.48 5.10 2.50
N ARG A 144 17.34 6.18 3.28
CA ARG A 144 17.03 6.09 4.71
C ARG A 144 15.53 6.28 4.92
N THR A 145 14.89 5.33 5.58
CA THR A 145 13.45 5.35 5.88
C THR A 145 13.16 6.18 7.13
N ARG A 146 11.87 6.45 7.35
CA ARG A 146 11.34 7.04 8.59
C ARG A 146 11.69 6.24 9.83
N SER A 147 11.74 4.91 9.72
CA SER A 147 12.14 4.03 10.84
C SER A 147 13.65 4.11 11.15
N GLY A 148 14.43 4.84 10.35
CA GLY A 148 15.88 4.97 10.47
C GLY A 148 16.67 3.85 9.79
N LYS A 149 15.99 2.80 9.33
CA LYS A 149 16.56 1.70 8.54
C LYS A 149 16.97 2.19 7.15
N THR A 150 17.85 1.44 6.49
CA THR A 150 18.38 1.75 5.17
C THR A 150 18.01 0.69 4.14
N ILE A 151 17.63 1.13 2.94
CA ILE A 151 17.25 0.27 1.81
C ILE A 151 18.14 0.57 0.61
N GLU A 152 18.90 -0.43 0.15
CA GLU A 152 19.60 -0.39 -1.14
C GLU A 152 18.60 -0.61 -2.28
N VAL A 153 18.56 0.36 -3.21
CA VAL A 153 17.69 0.30 -4.39
C VAL A 153 18.42 -0.44 -5.50
N LEU A 154 17.97 -1.64 -5.86
CA LEU A 154 18.52 -2.42 -6.97
C LEU A 154 17.58 -2.54 -8.16
N ASN A 155 16.32 -2.12 -7.99
CA ASN A 155 15.35 -2.00 -9.06
C ASN A 155 14.40 -0.85 -8.72
N THR A 156 14.31 0.18 -9.56
CA THR A 156 13.45 1.35 -9.30
C THR A 156 11.98 1.08 -9.60
N ASP A 157 11.67 -0.06 -10.23
CA ASP A 157 10.32 -0.63 -10.45
C ASP A 157 9.83 -1.47 -9.26
N ALA A 158 10.59 -1.46 -8.17
CA ALA A 158 10.20 -1.99 -6.87
C ALA A 158 10.00 -0.84 -5.88
N GLU A 159 9.28 0.19 -6.32
CA GLU A 159 9.01 1.47 -5.64
C GLU A 159 7.88 1.37 -4.61
N GLY A 160 6.84 0.58 -4.86
CA GLY A 160 5.66 0.51 -4.00
C GLY A 160 6.00 0.10 -2.58
N ARG A 161 6.95 -0.83 -2.44
CA ARG A 161 7.44 -1.28 -1.12
C ARG A 161 8.30 -0.22 -0.41
N LEU A 162 8.88 0.73 -1.14
CA LEU A 162 9.63 1.85 -0.57
C LEU A 162 8.68 2.88 0.03
N ILE A 163 7.63 3.28 -0.70
CA ILE A 163 6.66 4.24 -0.18
C ILE A 163 5.85 3.66 0.99
N LEU A 164 5.55 2.35 0.92
CA LEU A 164 4.88 1.63 2.01
C LEU A 164 5.76 1.50 3.25
N ALA A 165 7.08 1.38 3.13
CA ALA A 165 7.98 1.30 4.28
C ALA A 165 7.81 2.51 5.23
N ASP A 166 7.74 3.71 4.66
CA ASP A 166 7.53 4.94 5.44
C ASP A 166 6.09 5.06 5.95
N ALA A 167 5.09 4.68 5.13
CA ALA A 167 3.68 4.73 5.52
C ALA A 167 3.30 3.72 6.61
N LEU A 168 3.81 2.49 6.54
CA LEU A 168 3.63 1.47 7.58
C LEU A 168 4.27 1.92 8.90
N THR A 169 5.49 2.47 8.84
CA THR A 169 6.15 3.04 10.02
C THR A 169 5.29 4.17 10.61
N TYR A 170 4.77 5.08 9.78
CA TYR A 170 3.89 6.14 10.23
C TYR A 170 2.60 5.62 10.86
N ALA A 171 1.98 4.59 10.28
CA ALA A 171 0.78 3.98 10.84
C ALA A 171 1.04 3.35 12.23
N VAL A 172 2.20 2.73 12.44
CA VAL A 172 2.63 2.26 13.77
C VAL A 172 2.80 3.43 14.76
N ASP A 173 3.36 4.56 14.32
CA ASP A 173 3.49 5.76 15.16
C ASP A 173 2.13 6.30 15.63
N GLN A 174 1.07 6.12 14.81
CA GLN A 174 -0.32 6.45 15.15
C GLN A 174 -0.97 5.48 16.16
N LYS A 175 -0.19 4.59 16.79
CA LYS A 175 -0.65 3.61 17.80
C LYS A 175 -1.63 2.60 17.24
N ALA A 176 -1.47 2.22 15.97
CA ALA A 176 -2.19 1.10 15.37
C ALA A 176 -1.97 -0.18 16.20
N THR A 177 -3.05 -0.87 16.52
CA THR A 177 -2.98 -2.17 17.19
C THR A 177 -2.97 -3.32 16.20
N HIS A 178 -3.58 -3.13 15.01
CA HIS A 178 -3.61 -4.09 13.91
C HIS A 178 -3.45 -3.32 12.59
N LEU A 179 -2.79 -3.92 11.62
CA LEU A 179 -2.48 -3.32 10.33
C LEU A 179 -2.97 -4.22 9.18
N VAL A 180 -3.64 -3.61 8.20
CA VAL A 180 -3.78 -4.17 6.85
C VAL A 180 -3.22 -3.18 5.86
N ASP A 181 -2.31 -3.63 5.00
CA ASP A 181 -1.93 -2.85 3.81
C ASP A 181 -2.35 -3.53 2.52
N LEU A 182 -2.62 -2.71 1.50
CA LEU A 182 -3.03 -3.15 0.18
C LEU A 182 -2.18 -2.47 -0.87
N ALA A 183 -1.72 -3.26 -1.83
CA ALA A 183 -0.94 -2.74 -2.93
C ALA A 183 -1.04 -3.61 -4.18
N THR A 184 -1.06 -2.96 -5.33
CA THR A 184 -0.68 -3.55 -6.63
C THR A 184 0.84 -3.73 -6.63
N LEU A 185 1.33 -4.72 -5.88
CA LEU A 185 2.75 -4.73 -5.48
C LEU A 185 3.62 -5.55 -6.41
N THR A 186 3.16 -6.72 -6.83
CA THR A 186 4.01 -7.62 -7.62
C THR A 186 3.29 -8.35 -8.73
N GLY A 187 3.88 -8.32 -9.93
CA GLY A 187 3.49 -9.25 -11.01
C GLY A 187 3.75 -10.72 -10.63
N ALA A 188 4.64 -10.99 -9.68
CA ALA A 188 4.88 -12.34 -9.17
C ALA A 188 3.65 -12.94 -8.46
N CYS A 189 2.83 -12.11 -7.79
CA CYS A 189 1.57 -12.57 -7.20
C CYS A 189 0.56 -12.95 -8.30
N MET A 190 0.47 -12.16 -9.36
CA MET A 190 -0.38 -12.46 -10.52
C MET A 190 0.05 -13.76 -11.22
N VAL A 191 1.35 -13.96 -11.40
CA VAL A 191 1.89 -15.21 -11.98
C VAL A 191 1.51 -16.43 -11.13
N ALA A 192 1.46 -16.28 -9.81
CA ALA A 192 1.15 -17.37 -8.90
C ALA A 192 -0.35 -17.66 -8.76
N LEU A 193 -1.19 -16.61 -8.70
CA LEU A 193 -2.60 -16.71 -8.28
C LEU A 193 -3.60 -16.25 -9.36
N GLY A 194 -3.12 -15.73 -10.50
CA GLY A 194 -3.95 -15.17 -11.55
C GLY A 194 -4.44 -13.75 -11.23
N THR A 195 -5.50 -13.33 -11.93
CA THR A 195 -6.02 -11.96 -11.92
C THR A 195 -7.21 -11.76 -10.98
N GLU A 196 -7.73 -12.80 -10.35
CA GLU A 196 -8.96 -12.72 -9.52
C GLU A 196 -8.74 -13.02 -8.04
N VAL A 197 -7.50 -13.36 -7.64
CA VAL A 197 -7.16 -13.76 -6.28
C VAL A 197 -5.99 -12.93 -5.78
N ALA A 198 -6.17 -12.26 -4.64
CA ALA A 198 -5.08 -11.54 -3.98
C ALA A 198 -4.18 -12.50 -3.20
N GLY A 199 -2.89 -12.17 -3.11
CA GLY A 199 -1.99 -12.84 -2.18
C GLY A 199 -2.12 -12.22 -0.79
N LEU A 200 -2.27 -13.05 0.25
CA LEU A 200 -2.23 -12.59 1.64
C LEU A 200 -0.93 -13.06 2.31
N MET A 201 -0.17 -12.13 2.89
CA MET A 201 1.02 -12.42 3.68
C MET A 201 0.88 -11.77 5.05
N SER A 202 1.33 -12.43 6.11
CA SER A 202 1.16 -11.92 7.48
C SER A 202 2.26 -12.41 8.41
N ASN A 203 2.57 -11.59 9.42
CA ASN A 203 3.43 -11.96 10.55
C ASN A 203 2.65 -12.64 11.70
N HIS A 204 1.32 -12.71 11.62
CA HIS A 204 0.46 -13.13 12.73
C HIS A 204 -0.68 -14.04 12.25
N PRO A 205 -0.60 -15.37 12.50
CA PRO A 205 -1.57 -16.33 11.96
C PRO A 205 -3.04 -16.01 12.27
N SER A 206 -3.37 -15.66 13.52
CA SER A 206 -4.77 -15.36 13.85
C SER A 206 -5.27 -14.05 13.25
N TRP A 207 -4.36 -13.14 12.86
CA TRP A 207 -4.75 -11.92 12.15
C TRP A 207 -5.01 -12.23 10.68
N SER A 208 -4.15 -13.03 10.06
CA SER A 208 -4.38 -13.62 8.73
C SER A 208 -5.76 -14.29 8.65
N ASP A 209 -6.11 -15.14 9.62
CA ASP A 209 -7.40 -15.83 9.64
C ASP A 209 -8.60 -14.86 9.73
N GLN A 210 -8.47 -13.78 10.50
CA GLN A 210 -9.51 -12.75 10.58
C GLN A 210 -9.69 -12.00 9.25
N VAL A 211 -8.59 -11.64 8.58
CA VAL A 211 -8.63 -11.00 7.26
C VAL A 211 -9.23 -11.94 6.23
N LEU A 212 -8.82 -13.21 6.17
CA LEU A 212 -9.39 -14.23 5.28
C LEU A 212 -10.89 -14.46 5.54
N SER A 213 -11.30 -14.42 6.80
CA SER A 213 -12.73 -14.51 7.15
C SER A 213 -13.51 -13.30 6.64
N ALA A 214 -12.92 -12.09 6.68
CA ALA A 214 -13.53 -10.89 6.11
C ALA A 214 -13.62 -10.97 4.58
N THR A 215 -12.60 -11.49 3.89
CA THR A 215 -12.64 -11.67 2.43
C THR A 215 -13.76 -12.63 2.03
N ALA A 216 -13.90 -13.74 2.76
CA ALA A 216 -14.95 -14.71 2.52
C ALA A 216 -16.36 -14.11 2.69
N ARG A 217 -16.59 -13.31 3.76
CA ARG A 217 -17.86 -12.60 3.96
C ARG A 217 -18.15 -11.57 2.87
N ALA A 218 -17.12 -10.88 2.39
CA ALA A 218 -17.23 -9.89 1.33
C ALA A 218 -17.44 -10.50 -0.07
N GLY A 219 -17.26 -11.82 -0.22
CA GLY A 219 -17.28 -12.51 -1.50
C GLY A 219 -16.04 -12.20 -2.36
N GLU A 220 -14.93 -11.85 -1.73
CA GLU A 220 -13.65 -11.53 -2.37
C GLU A 220 -12.64 -12.64 -2.06
N ARG A 221 -11.69 -12.88 -2.97
CA ARG A 221 -10.77 -14.02 -2.88
C ARG A 221 -9.37 -13.55 -2.51
N ALA A 222 -8.86 -14.06 -1.40
CA ALA A 222 -7.45 -13.96 -1.04
C ALA A 222 -6.92 -15.36 -0.69
N TRP A 223 -5.64 -15.59 -0.95
CA TRP A 223 -4.98 -16.85 -0.65
C TRP A 223 -3.71 -16.60 0.18
N PRO A 224 -3.51 -17.31 1.30
CA PRO A 224 -2.33 -17.12 2.13
C PRO A 224 -1.07 -17.63 1.42
N LEU A 225 -0.04 -16.79 1.37
CA LEU A 225 1.31 -17.12 0.91
C LEU A 225 2.26 -17.22 2.11
N PRO A 226 3.29 -18.08 2.05
CA PRO A 226 4.14 -18.37 3.21
C PRO A 226 5.07 -17.21 3.58
N MET A 227 5.25 -16.97 4.89
CA MET A 227 6.16 -15.97 5.46
C MET A 227 7.29 -16.60 6.28
N PHE A 228 7.79 -17.77 5.84
CA PHE A 228 8.80 -18.52 6.57
C PHE A 228 10.13 -17.75 6.74
N PRO A 229 10.88 -17.98 7.83
CA PRO A 229 12.19 -17.33 8.06
C PRO A 229 13.25 -17.60 6.97
N LEU A 230 13.07 -18.66 6.16
CA LEU A 230 13.98 -18.98 5.06
C LEU A 230 14.05 -17.89 3.98
N TYR A 231 13.05 -17.00 3.91
CA TYR A 231 13.03 -15.89 2.96
C TYR A 231 13.80 -14.66 3.45
N ASP A 232 14.07 -14.53 4.75
CA ASP A 232 14.73 -13.34 5.33
C ASP A 232 16.12 -13.06 4.73
N PRO A 233 16.98 -14.07 4.45
CA PRO A 233 18.27 -13.82 3.80
C PRO A 233 18.17 -13.21 2.40
N LEU A 234 17.03 -13.38 1.71
CA LEU A 234 16.87 -12.94 0.31
C LEU A 234 16.82 -11.42 0.17
N ILE A 235 16.39 -10.70 1.21
CA ILE A 235 16.32 -9.24 1.22
C ILE A 235 17.55 -8.57 1.85
N LYS A 236 18.56 -9.34 2.28
CA LYS A 236 19.77 -8.76 2.86
C LYS A 236 20.59 -8.00 1.82
N SER A 237 21.15 -6.87 2.25
CA SER A 237 22.10 -6.06 1.48
C SER A 237 23.50 -6.16 2.10
N HIS A 238 24.52 -5.87 1.29
CA HIS A 238 25.91 -5.75 1.74
C HIS A 238 26.28 -4.32 2.18
N VAL A 239 25.47 -3.32 1.80
CA VAL A 239 25.77 -1.89 1.99
C VAL A 239 24.67 -1.13 2.73
N ALA A 240 23.53 -1.78 3.00
CA ALA A 240 22.39 -1.26 3.74
C ALA A 240 21.79 -2.36 4.63
N ASP A 241 20.79 -2.03 5.45
CA ASP A 241 20.10 -3.01 6.30
C ASP A 241 19.35 -4.06 5.46
N MET A 242 18.82 -3.64 4.31
CA MET A 242 18.15 -4.50 3.32
C MET A 242 18.25 -3.92 1.92
N LYS A 243 17.91 -4.72 0.91
CA LYS A 243 17.74 -4.29 -0.49
C LYS A 243 16.27 -4.38 -0.89
N ASN A 244 15.85 -3.56 -1.84
CA ASN A 244 14.45 -3.52 -2.28
C ASN A 244 14.03 -4.68 -3.20
N THR A 245 14.89 -5.67 -3.41
CA THR A 245 14.61 -6.86 -4.24
C THR A 245 14.95 -8.15 -3.50
N GLY A 246 14.41 -9.28 -3.96
CA GLY A 246 14.73 -10.60 -3.41
C GLY A 246 16.05 -11.22 -3.92
N GLY A 247 16.77 -10.55 -4.83
CA GLY A 247 17.99 -11.08 -5.46
C GLY A 247 17.79 -12.29 -6.40
N THR A 248 16.55 -12.77 -6.56
CA THR A 248 16.14 -13.87 -7.44
C THR A 248 14.78 -13.55 -8.05
N ARG A 249 14.45 -14.20 -9.18
CA ARG A 249 13.13 -14.08 -9.82
C ARG A 249 12.03 -14.88 -9.11
N TYR A 250 12.39 -15.80 -8.22
CA TYR A 250 11.44 -16.69 -7.54
C TYR A 250 11.00 -16.12 -6.19
N GLY A 251 9.71 -16.22 -5.87
CA GLY A 251 9.17 -15.73 -4.60
C GLY A 251 9.08 -14.21 -4.50
N GLY A 252 8.88 -13.52 -5.63
CA GLY A 252 8.82 -12.05 -5.68
C GLY A 252 7.78 -11.42 -4.74
N ALA A 253 6.58 -11.99 -4.67
CA ALA A 253 5.52 -11.54 -3.75
C ALA A 253 5.95 -11.68 -2.28
N ILE A 254 6.51 -12.85 -1.91
CA ILE A 254 6.95 -13.14 -0.55
C ILE A 254 8.12 -12.24 -0.14
N THR A 255 9.11 -12.04 -1.00
CA THR A 255 10.26 -11.17 -0.70
C THR A 255 9.87 -9.69 -0.62
N ALA A 256 8.83 -9.26 -1.36
CA ALA A 256 8.24 -7.93 -1.20
C ALA A 256 7.61 -7.78 0.18
N ALA A 257 6.76 -8.73 0.58
CA ALA A 257 6.15 -8.75 1.92
C ALA A 257 7.21 -8.84 3.03
N LYS A 258 8.29 -9.60 2.85
CA LYS A 258 9.40 -9.68 3.81
C LYS A 258 10.10 -8.34 4.03
N LEU A 259 10.18 -7.49 3.01
CA LEU A 259 10.65 -6.12 3.19
C LEU A 259 9.63 -5.31 4.00
N LEU A 260 8.34 -5.37 3.67
CA LEU A 260 7.28 -4.65 4.38
C LEU A 260 7.21 -5.03 5.87
N GLU A 261 7.39 -6.32 6.19
CA GLU A 261 7.44 -6.86 7.56
C GLU A 261 8.45 -6.13 8.44
N GLN A 262 9.52 -5.56 7.85
CA GLN A 262 10.53 -4.81 8.58
C GLN A 262 10.03 -3.47 9.15
N PHE A 263 8.86 -3.00 8.74
CA PHE A 263 8.35 -1.66 9.05
C PHE A 263 7.10 -1.66 9.94
N VAL A 264 6.63 -2.85 10.37
CA VAL A 264 5.42 -3.00 11.21
C VAL A 264 5.73 -3.34 12.67
N GLY A 265 7.00 -3.62 13.00
CA GLY A 265 7.42 -3.97 14.36
C GLY A 265 6.73 -5.25 14.85
N GLN A 266 6.09 -5.18 16.02
CA GLN A 266 5.35 -6.29 16.62
C GLN A 266 3.84 -6.21 16.36
N VAL A 267 3.37 -5.23 15.60
CA VAL A 267 1.94 -5.06 15.33
C VAL A 267 1.47 -6.22 14.44
N PRO A 268 0.37 -6.93 14.81
CA PRO A 268 -0.28 -7.89 13.93
C PRO A 268 -0.61 -7.25 12.58
N TRP A 269 -0.03 -7.80 11.52
CA TRP A 269 -0.01 -7.18 10.21
C TRP A 269 -0.37 -8.18 9.12
N ALA A 270 -1.19 -7.75 8.16
CA ALA A 270 -1.51 -8.48 6.96
C ALA A 270 -1.30 -7.59 5.73
N HIS A 271 -0.58 -8.10 4.74
CA HIS A 271 -0.41 -7.50 3.43
C HIS A 271 -1.28 -8.23 2.42
N LEU A 272 -2.07 -7.47 1.67
CA LEU A 272 -2.84 -7.93 0.52
C LEU A 272 -2.17 -7.41 -0.76
N ASP A 273 -1.52 -8.31 -1.50
CA ASP A 273 -1.06 -8.03 -2.85
C ASP A 273 -2.24 -8.18 -3.80
N ILE A 274 -2.83 -7.05 -4.18
CA ILE A 274 -4.02 -6.93 -5.00
C ILE A 274 -3.69 -6.67 -6.48
N ALA A 275 -2.44 -6.88 -6.90
CA ALA A 275 -2.00 -6.66 -8.28
C ALA A 275 -2.89 -7.35 -9.33
N GLY A 276 -3.38 -8.56 -9.04
CA GLY A 276 -4.34 -9.27 -9.87
C GLY A 276 -5.71 -8.57 -9.90
N PRO A 277 -6.46 -8.59 -8.79
CA PRO A 277 -7.87 -8.20 -8.80
C PRO A 277 -8.15 -6.70 -8.91
N ALA A 278 -7.14 -5.82 -8.83
CA ALA A 278 -7.31 -4.38 -8.87
C ALA A 278 -7.78 -3.82 -10.23
N TRP A 279 -7.56 -4.55 -11.32
CA TRP A 279 -7.93 -4.15 -12.68
C TRP A 279 -8.62 -5.29 -13.42
N ALA A 280 -9.71 -4.98 -14.11
CA ALA A 280 -10.46 -5.91 -14.93
C ALA A 280 -10.32 -5.55 -16.41
N GLU A 281 -9.88 -6.50 -17.23
CA GLU A 281 -9.86 -6.34 -18.69
C GLU A 281 -11.26 -6.50 -19.28
N ASP A 282 -11.99 -7.50 -18.79
CA ASP A 282 -13.30 -7.88 -19.30
C ASP A 282 -14.45 -7.47 -18.37
N GLU A 283 -15.61 -7.25 -18.98
CA GLU A 283 -16.88 -7.07 -18.27
C GLU A 283 -17.32 -8.38 -17.61
N SER A 284 -17.94 -8.28 -16.45
CA SER A 284 -18.62 -9.39 -15.78
C SER A 284 -20.00 -8.93 -15.29
N PRO A 285 -20.90 -9.86 -14.89
CA PRO A 285 -22.24 -9.49 -14.41
C PRO A 285 -22.27 -8.51 -13.23
N THR A 286 -21.16 -8.33 -12.53
CA THR A 286 -21.05 -7.50 -11.33
C THR A 286 -20.00 -6.38 -11.44
N ARG A 287 -19.34 -6.22 -12.59
CA ARG A 287 -18.17 -5.34 -12.72
C ARG A 287 -17.90 -4.93 -14.16
N ASP A 288 -17.76 -3.63 -14.39
CA ASP A 288 -17.29 -3.05 -15.66
C ASP A 288 -15.76 -3.22 -15.82
N PRO A 289 -15.24 -3.17 -17.06
CA PRO A 289 -13.79 -3.08 -17.30
C PRO A 289 -13.15 -1.87 -16.60
N GLY A 290 -11.92 -2.05 -16.12
CA GLY A 290 -11.12 -1.02 -15.47
C GLY A 290 -10.87 -1.26 -13.99
N GLY A 291 -10.75 -0.16 -13.23
CA GLY A 291 -10.47 -0.22 -11.78
C GLY A 291 -11.64 -0.84 -11.02
N THR A 292 -11.37 -1.92 -10.28
CA THR A 292 -12.41 -2.80 -9.75
C THR A 292 -12.96 -2.38 -8.39
N GLY A 293 -12.21 -1.58 -7.64
CA GLY A 293 -12.49 -1.30 -6.22
C GLY A 293 -12.42 -2.55 -5.34
N SER A 294 -11.71 -3.60 -5.78
CA SER A 294 -11.56 -4.84 -5.01
C SER A 294 -11.01 -4.56 -3.61
N PHE A 295 -11.52 -5.33 -2.65
CA PHE A 295 -11.19 -5.27 -1.23
C PHE A 295 -11.80 -4.11 -0.43
N VAL A 296 -12.53 -3.18 -1.05
CA VAL A 296 -13.31 -2.18 -0.28
C VAL A 296 -14.30 -2.88 0.66
N ARG A 297 -15.04 -3.88 0.14
CA ARG A 297 -16.00 -4.66 0.93
C ARG A 297 -15.31 -5.47 2.02
N THR A 298 -14.19 -6.11 1.71
CA THR A 298 -13.37 -6.83 2.71
C THR A 298 -12.98 -5.94 3.87
N LEU A 299 -12.49 -4.72 3.61
CA LEU A 299 -12.04 -3.82 4.68
C LEU A 299 -13.21 -3.33 5.55
N VAL A 300 -14.39 -3.10 4.96
CA VAL A 300 -15.62 -2.82 5.70
C VAL A 300 -16.04 -4.02 6.58
N GLU A 301 -16.01 -5.24 6.02
CA GLU A 301 -16.33 -6.48 6.76
C GLU A 301 -15.31 -6.80 7.86
N LEU A 302 -14.05 -6.43 7.67
CA LEU A 302 -13.01 -6.54 8.69
C LEU A 302 -13.28 -5.55 9.83
N ALA A 303 -13.58 -4.28 9.50
CA ALA A 303 -13.92 -3.26 10.49
C ALA A 303 -15.15 -3.65 11.34
N ARG A 304 -16.19 -4.23 10.72
CA ARG A 304 -17.35 -4.79 11.44
C ARG A 304 -17.00 -5.95 12.37
N GLY A 305 -16.12 -6.84 11.93
CA GLY A 305 -15.68 -7.98 12.73
C GLY A 305 -14.81 -7.58 13.92
N TYR A 306 -14.26 -6.37 13.89
CA TYR A 306 -13.32 -5.85 14.89
C TYR A 306 -13.96 -4.83 15.85
N SER A 307 -15.22 -4.44 15.61
CA SER A 307 -15.95 -3.46 16.43
C SER A 307 -16.58 -4.07 17.70
N SER A 308 -16.04 -5.18 18.21
CA SER A 308 -16.52 -5.92 19.38
C SER A 308 -15.66 -5.69 20.62
#